data_AF-A0A101GJR0-F1
#
_entry.id   AF-A0A101GJR0-F1
#
_cell.length_a   1.000
_cell.length_b   1.000
_cell.length_c   1.000
_cell.angle_alpha   90.00
_cell.angle_beta   90.00
_cell.angle_gamma   90.00
#
_symmetry.space_group_name_H-M   'P 1'
#
loop_
_entity.id
_entity.type
_entity.pdbx_description
1 polymer ?
#
loop_
_entity_poly.entity_id
_entity_poly.type
_entity_poly.pdbx_seq_one_letter_code
_entity_poly.pdbx_strand_id
1 'polypeptide(L)'
;DTRTPDREPMTYYKGEMVPRREVERIQAAEATPATTPPPQEPAPMPATVDPTDPRTTQRDEVGAGPVGTMRLEHDPAPEPAPVTPVTPPRIRSSVPPTPIGIEGIALDIASDRGVWYVGIYRDGEKIADDASRSNPLITKGTAKRIADRVKKEFPHLDRKAVQGAVDRFFEAVREADETITADAVCRVISSIVRVEKEMSDPPVYVVHLSDGKSMVFSTRDLAALQPVTLNERWLAVRDDPLDATGRDFKEIRDHLLAVAVPVDPPGPASPWERTLSKLETRIAPIPLEQDRGGLKRHGICLEPNGILLIRSDLIQDVMVESGQNPNDGSFARYLKKMGILLVDSKLYRIPGVKTPVRAWGVTPDIKDDLTDGLEGSLSEDPVGD
;
A
#
# COMPACT_ATOMS: atom_id res chain seq x y z
N ASP A 1 16.15 37.83 -22.51
CA ASP A 1 16.80 37.73 -21.19
C ASP A 1 17.12 36.31 -20.81
N THR A 2 18.42 36.01 -20.79
CA THR A 2 19.04 34.80 -20.25
C THR A 2 18.90 34.77 -18.73
N ARG A 3 17.97 33.97 -18.19
CA ARG A 3 17.89 33.72 -16.73
C ARG A 3 18.78 32.54 -16.35
N THR A 4 19.81 32.85 -15.57
CA THR A 4 20.75 31.96 -14.90
C THR A 4 20.01 31.08 -13.86
N PRO A 5 20.39 29.81 -13.63
CA PRO A 5 19.73 28.96 -12.64
C PRO A 5 20.02 29.41 -11.19
N ASP A 6 19.01 29.24 -10.33
CA ASP A 6 19.01 29.54 -8.90
C ASP A 6 20.25 28.98 -8.18
N ARG A 7 21.09 29.87 -7.64
CA ARG A 7 22.14 29.49 -6.68
C ARG A 7 21.49 29.32 -5.30
N GLU A 8 21.72 28.17 -4.67
CA GLU A 8 21.29 27.92 -3.28
C GLU A 8 21.88 28.97 -2.32
N PRO A 9 21.14 29.42 -1.30
CA PRO A 9 21.62 30.38 -0.32
C PRO A 9 22.76 29.78 0.51
N MET A 10 23.91 30.46 0.51
CA MET A 10 25.13 30.06 1.22
C MET A 10 25.20 30.73 2.60
N THR A 11 25.84 30.07 3.56
CA THR A 11 26.12 30.63 4.89
C THR A 11 27.52 30.24 5.36
N TYR A 12 28.08 31.00 6.30
CA TYR A 12 29.40 30.72 6.86
C TYR A 12 29.27 29.75 8.04
N TYR A 13 29.91 28.59 7.98
CA TYR A 13 29.93 27.61 9.06
C TYR A 13 31.35 27.08 9.28
N LYS A 14 31.85 27.13 10.52
CA LYS A 14 33.21 26.72 10.93
C LYS A 14 34.34 27.23 10.01
N GLY A 15 34.22 28.47 9.52
CA GLY A 15 35.26 29.14 8.73
C GLY A 15 35.15 28.95 7.21
N GLU A 16 34.16 28.20 6.72
CA GLU A 16 33.95 27.97 5.30
C GLU A 16 32.54 28.40 4.84
N MET A 17 32.39 28.73 3.56
CA MET A 17 31.12 29.11 2.96
C MET A 17 30.42 27.87 2.40
N VAL A 18 29.32 27.47 3.03
CA VAL A 18 28.64 26.20 2.83
C VAL A 18 27.14 26.45 2.55
N PRO A 19 26.43 25.64 1.72
CA PRO A 19 25.00 25.79 1.51
C PRO A 19 24.21 25.70 2.82
N ARG A 20 23.19 26.55 3.00
CA ARG A 20 22.45 26.63 4.26
C ARG A 20 21.84 25.29 4.71
N ARG A 21 21.35 24.48 3.76
CA ARG A 21 20.81 23.14 4.03
C ARG A 21 21.83 22.17 4.61
N GLU A 22 23.08 22.28 4.18
CA GLU A 22 24.17 21.42 4.65
C GLU A 22 24.51 21.75 6.11
N VAL A 23 24.49 23.03 6.46
CA VAL A 23 24.67 23.49 7.85
C VAL A 23 23.54 23.02 8.76
N GLU A 24 22.29 23.09 8.29
CA GLU A 24 21.12 22.59 9.03
C GLU A 24 21.21 21.07 9.27
N ARG A 25 21.72 20.30 8.29
CA ARG A 25 21.96 18.85 8.46
C ARG A 25 23.04 18.56 9.51
N ILE A 26 24.15 19.30 9.50
CA ILE A 26 25.26 19.09 10.43
C ILE A 26 24.83 19.44 11.86
N GLN A 27 24.11 20.54 12.06
CA GLN A 27 23.60 20.93 13.38
C GLN A 27 22.57 19.92 13.90
N ALA A 28 21.72 19.36 13.03
CA ALA A 28 20.78 18.31 13.43
C ALA A 28 21.50 17.03 13.89
N ALA A 29 22.61 16.66 13.23
CA ALA A 29 23.41 15.51 13.64
C ALA A 29 24.18 15.75 14.95
N GLU A 30 24.74 16.96 15.14
CA GLU A 30 25.46 17.36 16.35
C GLU A 30 24.52 17.54 17.58
N ALA A 31 23.23 17.78 17.37
CA ALA A 31 22.24 17.93 18.45
C ALA A 31 21.71 16.60 19.02
N THR A 32 22.09 15.45 18.46
CA THR A 32 21.64 14.13 18.94
C THR A 32 22.62 13.59 20.00
N PRO A 33 22.24 13.48 21.29
CA PRO A 33 23.09 12.84 22.29
C PRO A 33 23.18 11.33 22.02
N ALA A 34 24.41 10.79 22.07
CA ALA A 34 24.65 9.36 21.98
C ALA A 34 24.01 8.62 23.18
N THR A 35 22.93 7.88 22.94
CA THR A 35 22.33 6.99 23.94
C THR A 35 23.07 5.65 23.96
N THR A 36 23.80 5.40 25.05
CA THR A 36 24.31 4.08 25.45
C THR A 36 23.13 3.18 25.86
N PRO A 37 23.06 1.90 25.44
CA PRO A 37 21.96 1.02 25.83
C PRO A 37 22.09 0.57 27.31
N PRO A 38 20.97 0.42 28.06
CA PRO A 38 20.99 -0.03 29.45
C PRO A 38 21.20 -1.56 29.57
N PRO A 39 21.64 -2.07 30.75
CA PRO A 39 21.94 -3.49 30.96
C PRO A 39 20.68 -4.37 30.91
N GLN A 40 20.78 -5.54 30.27
CA GLN A 40 19.71 -6.55 30.21
C GLN A 40 19.60 -7.31 31.54
N GLU A 41 18.38 -7.43 32.08
CA GLU A 41 18.05 -8.36 33.17
C GLU A 41 17.86 -9.81 32.65
N PRO A 42 18.09 -10.84 33.48
CA PRO A 42 18.08 -12.25 33.06
C PRO A 42 16.66 -12.79 32.83
N ALA A 43 16.51 -13.65 31.82
CA ALA A 43 15.25 -14.28 31.44
C ALA A 43 14.71 -15.30 32.49
N PRO A 44 13.38 -15.41 32.68
CA PRO A 44 12.78 -16.45 33.51
C PRO A 44 12.69 -17.81 32.77
N MET A 45 12.93 -18.89 33.51
CA MET A 45 12.90 -20.29 33.07
C MET A 45 11.47 -20.87 32.93
N PRO A 46 11.27 -21.96 32.15
CA PRO A 46 9.96 -22.56 31.92
C PRO A 46 9.53 -23.48 33.07
N ALA A 47 8.24 -23.43 33.43
CA ALA A 47 7.63 -24.36 34.40
C ALA A 47 7.12 -25.64 33.71
N THR A 48 7.39 -26.77 34.35
CA THR A 48 6.94 -28.12 33.97
C THR A 48 5.70 -28.52 34.79
N VAL A 49 4.62 -28.84 34.08
CA VAL A 49 3.50 -29.82 34.27
C VAL A 49 3.20 -30.40 35.67
N ASP A 50 1.92 -30.40 36.09
CA ASP A 50 1.18 -31.66 36.39
C ASP A 50 -0.38 -31.50 36.40
N PRO A 51 -1.17 -32.46 35.89
CA PRO A 51 -2.63 -32.48 35.86
C PRO A 51 -3.24 -33.49 36.87
N THR A 52 -4.06 -33.06 37.83
CA THR A 52 -4.92 -33.98 38.61
C THR A 52 -6.15 -33.29 39.22
N ASP A 53 -7.34 -33.82 38.85
CA ASP A 53 -8.62 -33.92 39.57
C ASP A 53 -9.65 -32.75 39.72
N PRO A 54 -10.97 -33.07 39.86
CA PRO A 54 -12.07 -32.33 39.25
C PRO A 54 -13.17 -31.90 40.27
N ARG A 55 -14.14 -31.12 39.77
CA ARG A 55 -15.57 -31.00 40.20
C ARG A 55 -15.93 -30.78 41.69
N THR A 56 -16.65 -29.67 41.92
CA THR A 56 -18.00 -29.60 42.55
C THR A 56 -18.56 -28.18 42.32
N THR A 57 -19.52 -27.98 41.40
CA THR A 57 -21.00 -27.83 41.58
C THR A 57 -21.47 -26.74 42.55
N GLN A 58 -22.07 -25.64 42.03
CA GLN A 58 -23.50 -25.27 42.16
C GLN A 58 -23.79 -23.81 41.74
N ARG A 59 -24.83 -23.67 40.89
CA ARG A 59 -25.94 -22.66 40.87
C ARG A 59 -25.62 -21.16 41.02
N ASP A 60 -26.15 -20.25 40.19
CA ASP A 60 -27.58 -19.99 39.97
C ASP A 60 -27.95 -19.49 38.57
N GLU A 61 -29.18 -19.85 38.18
CA GLU A 61 -29.97 -19.35 37.05
C GLU A 61 -30.59 -17.97 37.34
N VAL A 62 -30.48 -17.04 36.39
CA VAL A 62 -31.53 -16.07 35.97
C VAL A 62 -31.14 -15.64 34.54
N GLY A 63 -31.92 -15.70 33.47
CA GLY A 63 -33.38 -15.75 33.33
C GLY A 63 -33.89 -14.47 32.66
N ALA A 64 -33.58 -14.22 31.38
CA ALA A 64 -34.30 -13.27 30.52
C ALA A 64 -34.10 -13.63 29.03
N GLY A 65 -35.20 -13.97 28.36
CA GLY A 65 -35.26 -14.46 26.99
C GLY A 65 -35.18 -13.37 25.89
N PRO A 66 -35.27 -13.79 24.62
CA PRO A 66 -34.78 -13.04 23.47
C PRO A 66 -35.84 -12.08 22.91
N VAL A 67 -35.41 -10.88 22.51
CA VAL A 67 -36.23 -9.98 21.69
C VAL A 67 -35.97 -10.35 20.23
N GLY A 68 -36.99 -10.91 19.57
CA GLY A 68 -36.97 -11.22 18.15
C GLY A 68 -36.91 -9.95 17.32
N THR A 69 -35.77 -9.71 16.67
CA THR A 69 -35.67 -8.75 15.58
C THR A 69 -36.23 -9.38 14.31
N MET A 70 -37.26 -8.74 13.79
CA MET A 70 -37.87 -9.06 12.50
C MET A 70 -36.80 -8.99 11.41
N ARG A 71 -36.69 -10.09 10.65
CA ARG A 71 -35.88 -10.21 9.45
C ARG A 71 -36.51 -9.35 8.35
N LEU A 72 -35.96 -8.17 8.10
CA LEU A 72 -36.13 -7.49 6.83
C LEU A 72 -35.39 -8.36 5.79
N GLU A 73 -36.14 -8.96 4.86
CA GLU A 73 -35.57 -9.46 3.62
C GLU A 73 -35.12 -8.24 2.81
N HIS A 74 -33.89 -7.81 3.05
CA HIS A 74 -33.15 -7.01 2.10
C HIS A 74 -32.67 -7.99 1.04
N ASP A 75 -33.12 -7.81 -0.20
CA ASP A 75 -32.44 -8.41 -1.34
C ASP A 75 -30.96 -8.02 -1.23
N PRO A 76 -30.02 -8.98 -1.15
CA PRO A 76 -28.61 -8.63 -1.15
C PRO A 76 -28.31 -7.95 -2.48
N ALA A 77 -27.63 -6.81 -2.40
CA ALA A 77 -26.98 -6.18 -3.55
C ALA A 77 -26.26 -7.25 -4.37
N PRO A 78 -26.24 -7.16 -5.71
CA PRO A 78 -25.67 -8.19 -6.57
C PRO A 78 -24.28 -8.55 -6.06
N GLU A 79 -24.14 -9.83 -5.68
CA GLU A 79 -22.90 -10.40 -5.19
C GLU A 79 -21.78 -10.00 -6.16
N PRO A 80 -20.67 -9.40 -5.69
CA PRO A 80 -19.58 -9.07 -6.57
C PRO A 80 -19.19 -10.34 -7.32
N ALA A 81 -19.12 -10.24 -8.64
CA ALA A 81 -18.78 -11.37 -9.50
C ALA A 81 -17.57 -12.11 -8.90
N PRO A 82 -17.59 -13.46 -8.86
CA PRO A 82 -16.56 -14.22 -8.20
C PRO A 82 -15.19 -13.75 -8.71
N VAL A 83 -14.39 -13.17 -7.80
CA VAL A 83 -13.01 -12.83 -8.06
C VAL A 83 -12.35 -14.08 -8.58
N THR A 84 -12.09 -14.13 -9.89
CA THR A 84 -11.40 -15.26 -10.49
C THR A 84 -10.08 -15.38 -9.73
N PRO A 85 -9.81 -16.52 -9.07
CA PRO A 85 -8.58 -16.70 -8.33
C PRO A 85 -7.41 -16.43 -9.26
N VAL A 86 -6.46 -15.62 -8.80
CA VAL A 86 -5.25 -15.34 -9.57
C VAL A 86 -4.60 -16.69 -9.80
N THR A 87 -4.51 -17.14 -11.05
CA THR A 87 -3.66 -18.29 -11.36
C THR A 87 -2.25 -17.75 -11.43
N PRO A 88 -1.39 -18.01 -10.42
CA PRO A 88 -0.02 -17.50 -10.44
C PRO A 88 0.70 -18.07 -11.68
N PRO A 89 1.62 -17.31 -12.28
CA PRO A 89 2.46 -17.83 -13.35
C PRO A 89 3.19 -19.08 -12.87
N ARG A 90 3.40 -20.04 -13.77
CA ARG A 90 4.22 -21.22 -13.49
C ARG A 90 5.67 -20.77 -13.36
N ILE A 91 6.12 -20.63 -12.11
CA ILE A 91 7.48 -20.24 -11.76
C ILE A 91 8.07 -21.26 -10.80
N ARG A 92 9.39 -21.35 -10.79
CA ARG A 92 10.14 -22.21 -9.85
C ARG A 92 11.40 -21.49 -9.38
N SER A 93 11.87 -21.81 -8.19
CA SER A 93 13.18 -21.33 -7.70
C SER A 93 14.32 -22.32 -7.98
N SER A 94 14.01 -23.53 -8.45
CA SER A 94 15.01 -24.56 -8.70
C SER A 94 14.72 -25.45 -9.91
N VAL A 95 15.78 -26.03 -10.49
CA VAL A 95 15.78 -27.09 -11.50
C VAL A 95 16.57 -28.26 -10.92
N PRO A 96 16.03 -29.49 -10.92
CA PRO A 96 16.73 -30.65 -10.35
C PRO A 96 17.98 -31.02 -11.16
N PRO A 97 18.89 -31.83 -10.59
CA PRO A 97 20.07 -32.31 -11.31
C PRO A 97 19.70 -32.95 -12.65
N THR A 98 20.12 -32.32 -13.73
CA THR A 98 19.80 -32.71 -15.11
C THR A 98 21.07 -33.05 -15.88
N PRO A 99 21.18 -34.24 -16.49
CA PRO A 99 22.35 -34.60 -17.30
C PRO A 99 22.57 -33.64 -18.47
N ILE A 100 23.81 -33.19 -18.67
CA ILE A 100 24.15 -32.23 -19.75
C ILE A 100 24.79 -32.89 -20.98
N GLY A 101 24.81 -34.22 -21.03
CA GLY A 101 25.42 -34.99 -22.13
C GLY A 101 26.95 -35.02 -22.09
N ILE A 102 27.55 -34.78 -20.92
CA ILE A 102 28.98 -35.00 -20.66
C ILE A 102 29.08 -36.13 -19.63
N GLU A 103 29.99 -37.07 -19.85
CA GLU A 103 30.28 -38.27 -19.04
C GLU A 103 29.86 -38.19 -17.56
N GLY A 104 28.64 -38.64 -17.25
CA GLY A 104 28.08 -38.68 -15.90
C GLY A 104 27.76 -37.32 -15.26
N ILE A 105 28.04 -36.20 -15.92
CA ILE A 105 27.84 -34.84 -15.40
C ILE A 105 26.38 -34.40 -15.52
N ALA A 106 25.84 -33.95 -14.40
CA ALA A 106 24.55 -33.30 -14.30
C ALA A 106 24.66 -31.96 -13.56
N LEU A 107 23.74 -31.04 -13.85
CA LEU A 107 23.67 -29.73 -13.21
C LEU A 107 22.29 -29.50 -12.60
N ASP A 108 22.25 -28.93 -11.40
CA ASP A 108 21.05 -28.31 -10.85
C ASP A 108 21.19 -26.78 -10.89
N ILE A 109 20.08 -26.08 -10.73
CA ILE A 109 20.09 -24.64 -10.46
C ILE A 109 19.12 -24.39 -9.31
N ALA A 110 19.50 -23.61 -8.31
CA ALA A 110 18.59 -23.21 -7.26
C ALA A 110 18.84 -21.76 -6.86
N SER A 111 17.78 -21.04 -6.51
CA SER A 111 17.86 -19.83 -5.70
C SER A 111 17.42 -20.19 -4.29
N ASP A 112 18.17 -19.72 -3.29
CA ASP A 112 17.82 -19.81 -1.88
C ASP A 112 18.34 -18.57 -1.16
N ARG A 113 17.45 -17.88 -0.42
CA ARG A 113 17.76 -16.70 0.42
C ARG A 113 18.72 -15.69 -0.23
N GLY A 114 18.40 -15.28 -1.46
CA GLY A 114 19.16 -14.26 -2.19
C GLY A 114 20.49 -14.73 -2.81
N VAL A 115 20.79 -16.03 -2.72
CA VAL A 115 21.94 -16.66 -3.37
C VAL A 115 21.43 -17.63 -4.44
N TRP A 116 22.14 -17.65 -5.56
CA TRP A 116 21.95 -18.61 -6.62
C TRP A 116 23.08 -19.63 -6.60
N TYR A 117 22.72 -20.88 -6.84
CA TYR A 117 23.61 -22.03 -6.88
C TYR A 117 23.46 -22.74 -8.21
N VAL A 118 24.58 -23.19 -8.75
CA VAL A 118 24.63 -24.23 -9.76
C VAL A 118 25.41 -25.39 -9.17
N GLY A 119 24.70 -26.42 -8.74
CA GLY A 119 25.26 -27.65 -8.25
C GLY A 119 25.75 -28.50 -9.39
N ILE A 120 26.97 -29.00 -9.27
CA ILE A 120 27.62 -29.86 -10.24
C ILE A 120 27.65 -31.27 -9.65
N TYR A 121 27.11 -32.22 -10.39
CA TYR A 121 26.98 -33.62 -9.98
C TYR A 121 27.74 -34.51 -10.94
N ARG A 122 28.24 -35.63 -10.44
CA ARG A 122 28.74 -36.75 -11.23
C ARG A 122 28.15 -38.04 -10.71
N ASP A 123 27.53 -38.82 -11.59
CA ASP A 123 26.98 -40.14 -11.27
C ASP A 123 26.02 -40.13 -10.06
N GLY A 124 25.29 -39.01 -9.90
CA GLY A 124 24.33 -38.77 -8.80
C GLY A 124 24.90 -38.11 -7.54
N GLU A 125 26.22 -37.99 -7.41
CA GLU A 125 26.87 -37.35 -6.26
C GLU A 125 27.22 -35.89 -6.55
N LYS A 126 26.93 -34.99 -5.61
CA LYS A 126 27.27 -33.56 -5.73
C LYS A 126 28.77 -33.37 -5.49
N ILE A 127 29.47 -32.88 -6.49
CA ILE A 127 30.93 -32.72 -6.45
C ILE A 127 31.37 -31.28 -6.20
N ALA A 128 30.57 -30.28 -6.60
CA ALA A 128 30.88 -28.87 -6.35
C ALA A 128 29.68 -27.94 -6.55
N ASP A 129 29.83 -26.68 -6.13
CA ASP A 129 28.88 -25.59 -6.33
C ASP A 129 29.54 -24.36 -6.99
N ASP A 130 28.79 -23.69 -7.88
CA ASP A 130 29.01 -22.28 -8.25
C ASP A 130 27.94 -21.42 -7.58
N ALA A 131 28.33 -20.69 -6.53
CA ALA A 131 27.44 -19.78 -5.80
C ALA A 131 27.63 -18.32 -6.24
N SER A 132 26.53 -17.60 -6.43
CA SER A 132 26.52 -16.22 -6.92
C SER A 132 25.31 -15.45 -6.42
N ARG A 133 25.44 -14.14 -6.19
CA ARG A 133 24.27 -13.26 -5.91
C ARG A 133 23.44 -12.92 -7.14
N SER A 134 23.95 -13.25 -8.32
CA SER A 134 23.28 -12.98 -9.60
C SER A 134 22.82 -14.28 -10.24
N ASN A 135 21.62 -14.25 -10.85
CA ASN A 135 21.05 -15.39 -11.54
C ASN A 135 22.05 -15.94 -12.59
N PRO A 136 22.41 -17.23 -12.51
CA PRO A 136 23.46 -17.84 -13.33
C PRO A 136 23.12 -17.84 -14.81
N LEU A 137 21.82 -17.86 -15.15
CA LEU A 137 21.32 -17.84 -16.52
C LEU A 137 21.55 -16.51 -17.22
N ILE A 138 21.65 -15.39 -16.51
CA ILE A 138 21.88 -14.08 -17.13
C ILE A 138 23.33 -13.59 -16.91
N THR A 139 24.04 -14.21 -15.98
CA THR A 139 25.39 -13.79 -15.60
C THR A 139 26.40 -14.27 -16.64
N LYS A 140 27.08 -13.33 -17.29
CA LYS A 140 28.13 -13.65 -18.28
C LYS A 140 29.25 -14.46 -17.65
N GLY A 141 29.73 -15.48 -18.37
CA GLY A 141 30.88 -16.29 -17.99
C GLY A 141 30.59 -17.37 -16.94
N THR A 142 29.34 -17.55 -16.49
CA THR A 142 28.97 -18.65 -15.58
C THR A 142 29.31 -20.02 -16.17
N ALA A 143 28.94 -20.26 -17.43
CA ALA A 143 29.28 -21.51 -18.13
C ALA A 143 30.79 -21.76 -18.19
N LYS A 144 31.59 -20.70 -18.41
CA LYS A 144 33.06 -20.79 -18.38
C LYS A 144 33.57 -21.17 -16.98
N ARG A 145 33.07 -20.56 -15.91
CA ARG A 145 33.46 -20.89 -14.53
C ARG A 145 33.13 -22.34 -14.17
N ILE A 146 31.95 -22.81 -14.56
CA ILE A 146 31.54 -24.21 -14.35
C ILE A 146 32.46 -25.15 -15.12
N ALA A 147 32.75 -24.86 -16.39
CA ALA A 147 33.67 -25.67 -17.19
C ALA A 147 35.10 -25.69 -16.63
N ASP A 148 35.60 -24.56 -16.12
CA ASP A 148 36.89 -24.47 -15.43
C ASP A 148 36.93 -25.35 -14.17
N ARG A 149 35.85 -25.35 -13.40
CA ARG A 149 35.72 -26.17 -12.18
C ARG A 149 35.65 -27.66 -12.51
N VAL A 150 34.85 -28.06 -13.50
CA VAL A 150 34.77 -29.44 -13.99
C VAL A 150 36.13 -29.90 -14.53
N LYS A 151 36.83 -29.07 -15.32
CA LYS A 151 38.16 -29.41 -15.86
C LYS A 151 39.21 -29.60 -14.77
N LYS A 152 39.11 -28.82 -13.68
CA LYS A 152 40.01 -28.94 -12.54
C LYS A 152 39.85 -30.28 -11.82
N GLU A 153 38.61 -30.71 -11.58
CA GLU A 153 38.32 -32.00 -10.92
C GLU A 153 38.52 -33.18 -11.87
N PHE A 154 38.25 -33.01 -13.17
CA PHE A 154 38.36 -34.05 -14.18
C PHE A 154 39.21 -33.61 -15.38
N PRO A 155 40.55 -33.73 -15.28
CA PRO A 155 41.47 -33.24 -16.31
C PRO A 155 41.33 -33.93 -17.67
N HIS A 156 40.68 -35.09 -17.76
CA HIS A 156 40.45 -35.81 -19.02
C HIS A 156 39.31 -35.20 -19.86
N LEU A 157 38.35 -34.50 -19.25
CA LEU A 157 37.20 -33.94 -19.97
C LEU A 157 37.61 -32.74 -20.84
N ASP A 158 37.01 -32.60 -22.02
CA ASP A 158 37.22 -31.42 -22.87
C ASP A 158 36.48 -30.21 -22.29
N ARG A 159 37.25 -29.20 -21.85
CA ARG A 159 36.73 -27.94 -21.30
C ARG A 159 35.77 -27.25 -22.27
N LYS A 160 36.05 -27.24 -23.56
CA LYS A 160 35.21 -26.54 -24.56
C LYS A 160 33.88 -27.26 -24.75
N ALA A 161 33.91 -28.60 -24.78
CA ALA A 161 32.72 -29.42 -24.82
C ALA A 161 31.85 -29.21 -23.57
N VAL A 162 32.44 -29.19 -22.38
CA VAL A 162 31.73 -28.91 -21.12
C VAL A 162 31.08 -27.53 -21.17
N GLN A 163 31.83 -26.49 -21.54
CA GLN A 163 31.29 -25.14 -21.62
C GLN A 163 30.08 -25.07 -22.58
N GLY A 164 30.20 -25.67 -23.78
CA GLY A 164 29.10 -25.71 -24.75
C GLY A 164 27.89 -26.53 -24.27
N ALA A 165 28.11 -27.58 -23.47
CA ALA A 165 27.03 -28.33 -22.84
C ALA A 165 26.31 -27.51 -21.76
N VAL A 166 27.04 -26.76 -20.94
CA VAL A 166 26.46 -25.86 -19.93
C VAL A 166 25.64 -24.74 -20.60
N ASP A 167 26.16 -24.14 -21.67
CA ASP A 167 25.42 -23.10 -22.41
C ASP A 167 24.09 -23.65 -22.97
N ARG A 168 24.09 -24.84 -23.59
CA ARG A 168 22.86 -25.50 -24.06
C ARG A 168 21.88 -25.81 -22.92
N PHE A 169 22.38 -26.27 -21.78
CA PHE A 169 21.55 -26.49 -20.61
C PHE A 169 20.89 -25.20 -20.13
N PHE A 170 21.64 -24.09 -20.06
CA PHE A 170 21.09 -22.79 -19.68
C PHE A 170 20.04 -22.28 -20.67
N GLU A 171 20.24 -22.43 -21.98
CA GLU A 171 19.19 -22.11 -22.97
C GLU A 171 17.93 -22.95 -22.74
N ALA A 172 18.07 -24.27 -22.58
CA ALA A 172 16.93 -25.15 -22.34
C ALA A 172 16.15 -24.78 -21.07
N VAL A 173 16.83 -24.35 -20.00
CA VAL A 173 16.17 -23.87 -18.78
C VAL A 173 15.43 -22.55 -19.01
N ARG A 174 15.96 -21.64 -19.83
CA ARG A 174 15.29 -20.36 -20.17
C ARG A 174 14.06 -20.57 -21.07
N GLU A 175 14.08 -21.57 -21.93
CA GLU A 175 12.99 -21.87 -22.86
C GLU A 175 11.89 -22.79 -22.27
N ALA A 176 12.08 -23.27 -21.04
CA ALA A 176 11.10 -24.11 -20.36
C ALA A 176 9.80 -23.35 -20.04
N ASP A 177 8.66 -24.06 -20.02
CA ASP A 177 7.32 -23.49 -19.73
C ASP A 177 7.26 -22.78 -18.36
N GLU A 178 7.96 -23.34 -17.36
CA GLU A 178 8.08 -22.69 -16.06
C GLU A 178 9.37 -21.90 -15.97
N THR A 179 9.24 -20.60 -15.75
CA THR A 179 10.38 -19.68 -15.65
C THR A 179 11.07 -19.87 -14.29
N ILE A 180 12.41 -20.01 -14.31
CA ILE A 180 13.18 -20.01 -13.05
C ILE A 180 13.42 -18.57 -12.57
N THR A 181 13.04 -18.29 -11.33
CA THR A 181 13.15 -16.98 -10.68
C THR A 181 13.80 -17.09 -9.30
N ALA A 182 14.06 -15.96 -8.65
CA ALA A 182 14.61 -15.95 -7.30
C ALA A 182 13.64 -16.57 -6.29
N ASP A 183 14.17 -17.18 -5.23
CA ASP A 183 13.36 -17.81 -4.18
C ASP A 183 12.34 -16.85 -3.57
N ALA A 184 12.77 -15.63 -3.23
CA ALA A 184 11.89 -14.58 -2.70
C ALA A 184 10.68 -14.30 -3.62
N VAL A 185 10.91 -14.22 -4.94
CA VAL A 185 9.86 -14.00 -5.92
C VAL A 185 8.91 -15.20 -5.96
N CYS A 186 9.48 -16.41 -6.03
CA CYS A 186 8.72 -17.65 -6.06
C CYS A 186 7.82 -17.79 -4.83
N ARG A 187 8.37 -17.53 -3.63
CA ARG A 187 7.66 -17.61 -2.35
C ARG A 187 6.52 -16.60 -2.25
N VAL A 188 6.75 -15.35 -2.64
CA VAL A 188 5.71 -14.32 -2.63
C VAL A 188 4.62 -14.65 -3.64
N ILE A 189 4.96 -14.81 -4.92
CA ILE A 189 3.96 -14.98 -5.98
C ILE A 189 3.14 -16.25 -5.78
N SER A 190 3.76 -17.37 -5.39
CA SER A 190 3.04 -18.63 -5.14
C SER A 190 2.13 -18.58 -3.91
N SER A 191 2.31 -17.58 -3.03
CA SER A 191 1.47 -17.38 -1.85
C SER A 191 0.27 -16.47 -2.09
N ILE A 192 0.21 -15.77 -3.23
CA ILE A 192 -0.86 -14.82 -3.56
C ILE A 192 -2.14 -15.57 -3.93
N VAL A 193 -3.24 -15.21 -3.29
CA VAL A 193 -4.59 -15.67 -3.65
C VAL A 193 -5.28 -14.64 -4.56
N ARG A 194 -5.19 -13.36 -4.18
CA ARG A 194 -5.70 -12.24 -4.98
C ARG A 194 -5.03 -10.93 -4.57
N VAL A 195 -5.09 -9.95 -5.46
CA VAL A 195 -4.60 -8.60 -5.22
C VAL A 195 -5.73 -7.62 -5.49
N GLU A 196 -6.03 -6.81 -4.50
CA GLU A 196 -7.06 -5.77 -4.57
C GLU A 196 -6.37 -4.41 -4.64
N LYS A 197 -6.83 -3.54 -5.54
CA LYS A 197 -6.48 -2.13 -5.57
C LYS A 197 -7.66 -1.35 -5.02
N GLU A 198 -7.59 -1.02 -3.74
CA GLU A 198 -8.58 -0.17 -3.09
C GLU A 198 -8.51 1.23 -3.73
N MET A 199 -9.64 1.67 -4.30
CA MET A 199 -9.77 2.94 -5.02
C MET A 199 -9.91 4.14 -4.07
N SER A 200 -9.19 4.09 -2.95
CA SER A 200 -9.04 5.22 -2.02
C SER A 200 -8.20 6.35 -2.62
N ASP A 201 -8.20 7.52 -1.97
CA ASP A 201 -7.37 8.67 -2.33
C ASP A 201 -6.33 8.96 -1.21
N PRO A 202 -5.07 8.49 -1.32
CA PRO A 202 -4.47 7.77 -2.46
C PRO A 202 -4.77 6.26 -2.47
N PRO A 203 -4.65 5.57 -3.62
CA PRO A 203 -4.92 4.14 -3.72
C PRO A 203 -3.93 3.28 -2.94
N VAL A 204 -4.46 2.17 -2.43
CA VAL A 204 -3.73 1.15 -1.67
C VAL A 204 -3.90 -0.21 -2.33
N TYR A 205 -2.86 -1.04 -2.26
CA TYR A 205 -2.85 -2.41 -2.79
C TYR A 205 -2.85 -3.38 -1.62
N VAL A 206 -3.87 -4.24 -1.56
CA VAL A 206 -4.00 -5.31 -0.57
C VAL A 206 -3.70 -6.64 -1.24
N VAL A 207 -2.65 -7.30 -0.78
CA VAL A 207 -2.20 -8.60 -1.29
C VAL A 207 -2.65 -9.67 -0.31
N HIS A 208 -3.65 -10.45 -0.69
CA HIS A 208 -4.18 -11.54 0.13
C HIS A 208 -3.38 -12.81 -0.10
N LEU A 209 -2.94 -13.44 0.99
CA LEU A 209 -2.10 -14.63 0.96
C LEU A 209 -2.90 -15.89 1.32
N SER A 210 -2.32 -17.05 0.97
CA SER A 210 -2.93 -18.37 1.16
C SER A 210 -3.22 -18.79 2.60
N ASP A 211 -2.58 -18.15 3.57
CA ASP A 211 -2.79 -18.35 5.01
C ASP A 211 -3.86 -17.42 5.61
N GLY A 212 -4.57 -16.66 4.76
CA GLY A 212 -5.61 -15.72 5.16
C GLY A 212 -5.07 -14.37 5.65
N LYS A 213 -3.74 -14.19 5.71
CA LYS A 213 -3.12 -12.91 6.06
C LYS A 213 -2.97 -12.03 4.81
N SER A 214 -2.70 -10.74 5.02
CA SER A 214 -2.53 -9.78 3.93
C SER A 214 -1.33 -8.87 4.11
N MET A 215 -0.70 -8.48 3.00
CA MET A 215 0.28 -7.39 2.95
C MET A 215 -0.33 -6.17 2.28
N VAL A 216 -0.14 -4.99 2.86
CA VAL A 216 -0.74 -3.74 2.37
C VAL A 216 0.34 -2.77 1.87
N PHE A 217 0.25 -2.33 0.62
CA PHE A 217 1.21 -1.42 0.00
C PHE A 217 0.53 -0.14 -0.47
N SER A 218 1.09 1.01 -0.09
CA SER A 218 0.70 2.28 -0.70
C SER A 218 1.26 2.39 -2.12
N THR A 219 0.68 3.29 -2.92
CA THR A 219 1.25 3.64 -4.24
C THR A 219 2.72 4.13 -4.11
N ARG A 220 3.07 4.80 -3.01
CA ARG A 220 4.44 5.26 -2.74
C ARG A 220 5.39 4.09 -2.52
N ASP A 221 4.96 3.07 -1.77
CA ASP A 221 5.77 1.87 -1.49
C ASP A 221 6.14 1.15 -2.79
N LEU A 222 5.15 0.92 -3.66
CA LEU A 222 5.36 0.25 -4.95
C LEU A 222 6.20 1.09 -5.92
N ALA A 223 6.11 2.42 -5.84
CA ALA A 223 6.94 3.30 -6.66
C ALA A 223 8.39 3.36 -6.18
N ALA A 224 8.62 3.37 -4.86
CA ALA A 224 9.94 3.52 -4.26
C ALA A 224 10.83 2.27 -4.39
N LEU A 225 10.22 1.09 -4.56
CA LEU A 225 10.91 -0.20 -4.73
C LEU A 225 11.99 -0.48 -3.66
N GLN A 226 11.75 -0.04 -2.43
CA GLN A 226 12.68 -0.25 -1.33
C GLN A 226 12.53 -1.69 -0.80
N PRO A 227 13.56 -2.56 -0.87
CA PRO A 227 13.41 -3.97 -0.49
C PRO A 227 13.02 -4.15 0.97
N VAL A 228 13.50 -3.26 1.85
CA VAL A 228 13.17 -3.26 3.28
C VAL A 228 11.66 -3.23 3.51
N THR A 229 10.92 -2.44 2.72
CA THR A 229 9.46 -2.31 2.78
C THR A 229 8.74 -3.62 2.53
N LEU A 230 9.24 -4.44 1.58
CA LEU A 230 8.70 -5.77 1.29
C LEU A 230 9.12 -6.79 2.36
N ASN A 231 10.41 -6.80 2.72
CA ASN A 231 10.97 -7.75 3.67
C ASN A 231 10.33 -7.61 5.07
N GLU A 232 10.12 -6.37 5.55
CA GLU A 232 9.46 -6.12 6.83
C GLU A 232 8.00 -6.59 6.84
N ARG A 233 7.25 -6.34 5.76
CA ARG A 233 5.86 -6.79 5.64
C ARG A 233 5.76 -8.31 5.57
N TRP A 234 6.66 -8.94 4.81
CA TRP A 234 6.71 -10.39 4.75
C TRP A 234 7.03 -10.98 6.11
N LEU A 235 8.06 -10.47 6.80
CA LEU A 235 8.44 -10.92 8.13
C LEU A 235 7.30 -10.78 9.14
N ALA A 236 6.58 -9.65 9.12
CA ALA A 236 5.43 -9.42 10.01
C ALA A 236 4.28 -10.40 9.77
N VAL A 237 4.15 -10.94 8.55
CA VAL A 237 3.06 -11.83 8.16
C VAL A 237 3.46 -13.30 8.25
N ARG A 238 4.72 -13.65 8.00
CA ARG A 238 5.20 -15.03 7.84
C ARG A 238 6.18 -15.49 8.93
N ASP A 239 6.64 -14.59 9.79
CA ASP A 239 7.63 -14.87 10.83
C ASP A 239 8.93 -15.53 10.33
N ASP A 240 9.23 -15.37 9.03
CA ASP A 240 10.44 -15.90 8.37
C ASP A 240 10.99 -14.85 7.39
N PRO A 241 12.32 -14.63 7.33
CA PRO A 241 12.91 -13.67 6.41
C PRO A 241 12.67 -14.04 4.93
N LEU A 242 12.40 -13.02 4.12
CA LEU A 242 12.28 -13.15 2.67
C LEU A 242 13.61 -12.96 1.93
N ASP A 243 14.50 -12.13 2.47
CA ASP A 243 15.79 -11.77 1.86
C ASP A 243 15.70 -11.26 0.41
N ALA A 244 14.60 -10.56 0.07
CA ALA A 244 14.40 -9.98 -1.25
C ALA A 244 15.35 -8.81 -1.52
N THR A 245 15.85 -8.73 -2.75
CA THR A 245 16.59 -7.59 -3.29
C THR A 245 15.68 -6.60 -4.01
N GLY A 246 16.22 -5.46 -4.46
CA GLY A 246 15.45 -4.48 -5.26
C GLY A 246 15.01 -5.01 -6.61
N ARG A 247 15.74 -5.99 -7.18
CA ARG A 247 15.34 -6.65 -8.42
C ARG A 247 14.14 -7.56 -8.17
N ASP A 248 14.18 -8.32 -7.08
CA ASP A 248 13.09 -9.24 -6.71
C ASP A 248 11.82 -8.46 -6.39
N PHE A 249 11.92 -7.35 -5.65
CA PHE A 249 10.76 -6.50 -5.37
C PHE A 249 10.18 -5.87 -6.65
N LYS A 250 11.02 -5.50 -7.62
CA LYS A 250 10.53 -5.02 -8.91
C LYS A 250 9.70 -6.09 -9.63
N GLU A 251 10.19 -7.32 -9.70
CA GLU A 251 9.50 -8.44 -10.34
C GLU A 251 8.17 -8.77 -9.63
N ILE A 252 8.19 -8.82 -8.29
CA ILE A 252 6.99 -9.00 -7.47
C ILE A 252 5.99 -7.87 -7.74
N ARG A 253 6.40 -6.60 -7.70
CA ARG A 253 5.52 -5.46 -7.98
C ARG A 253 4.93 -5.56 -9.38
N ASP A 254 5.73 -5.87 -10.39
CA ASP A 254 5.24 -5.97 -11.77
C ASP A 254 4.16 -7.05 -11.88
N HIS A 255 4.30 -8.16 -11.15
CA HIS A 255 3.23 -9.16 -11.00
C HIS A 255 2.00 -8.60 -10.25
N LEU A 256 2.19 -7.96 -9.09
CA LEU A 256 1.10 -7.38 -8.29
C LEU A 256 0.25 -6.41 -9.10
N LEU A 257 0.88 -5.50 -9.85
CA LEU A 257 0.19 -4.51 -10.68
C LEU A 257 -0.55 -5.15 -11.86
N ALA A 258 -0.04 -6.27 -12.39
CA ALA A 258 -0.67 -6.99 -13.49
C ALA A 258 -1.94 -7.74 -13.07
N VAL A 259 -2.01 -8.21 -11.82
CA VAL A 259 -3.14 -9.03 -11.32
C VAL A 259 -4.09 -8.27 -10.40
N ALA A 260 -3.81 -7.01 -10.08
CA ALA A 260 -4.63 -6.21 -9.18
C ALA A 260 -6.01 -5.89 -9.78
N VAL A 261 -7.06 -6.20 -9.01
CA VAL A 261 -8.45 -5.87 -9.35
C VAL A 261 -8.88 -4.62 -8.57
N PRO A 262 -9.43 -3.57 -9.22
CA PRO A 262 -9.98 -2.42 -8.52
C PRO A 262 -11.16 -2.82 -7.63
N VAL A 263 -11.17 -2.35 -6.38
CA VAL A 263 -12.27 -2.55 -5.43
C VAL A 263 -12.59 -1.24 -4.71
N ASP A 264 -13.82 -1.13 -4.20
CA ASP A 264 -14.18 -0.05 -3.30
C ASP A 264 -13.50 -0.24 -1.94
N PRO A 265 -12.98 0.83 -1.33
CA PRO A 265 -12.34 0.74 -0.04
C PRO A 265 -13.38 0.38 1.05
N PRO A 266 -12.98 -0.38 2.08
CA PRO A 266 -13.88 -0.77 3.18
C PRO A 266 -14.29 0.39 4.10
N GLY A 267 -13.62 1.54 3.96
CA GLY A 267 -13.89 2.78 4.69
C GLY A 267 -14.02 3.97 3.73
N PRO A 268 -13.97 5.21 4.23
CA PRO A 268 -14.14 6.39 3.39
C PRO A 268 -13.12 6.37 2.25
N ALA A 269 -13.59 6.55 1.02
CA ALA A 269 -12.74 6.46 -0.17
C ALA A 269 -11.80 7.66 -0.29
N SER A 270 -12.06 8.72 0.46
CA SER A 270 -11.16 9.85 0.56
C SER A 270 -11.08 10.39 1.98
N PRO A 271 -9.90 10.84 2.45
CA PRO A 271 -9.79 11.60 3.70
C PRO A 271 -10.67 12.86 3.70
N TRP A 272 -11.07 13.34 2.52
CA TRP A 272 -11.93 14.50 2.33
C TRP A 272 -13.41 14.22 2.61
N GLU A 273 -13.87 12.97 2.57
CA GLU A 273 -15.28 12.62 2.89
C GLU A 273 -15.62 13.06 4.32
N ARG A 274 -14.74 12.77 5.28
CA ARG A 274 -14.92 13.21 6.66
C ARG A 274 -14.94 14.74 6.81
N THR A 275 -14.14 15.43 6.00
CA THR A 275 -14.09 16.91 6.01
C THR A 275 -15.37 17.50 5.41
N LEU A 276 -15.88 16.88 4.34
CA LEU A 276 -17.15 17.24 3.72
C LEU A 276 -18.33 17.03 4.70
N SER A 277 -18.46 15.86 5.34
CA SER A 277 -19.55 15.62 6.30
C SER A 277 -19.55 16.59 7.47
N LYS A 278 -18.37 17.03 7.92
CA LYS A 278 -18.26 18.10 8.94
C LYS A 278 -18.68 19.46 8.40
N LEU A 279 -18.38 19.77 7.15
CA LEU A 279 -18.83 20.99 6.51
C LEU A 279 -20.36 21.01 6.40
N GLU A 280 -20.97 19.93 5.94
CA GLU A 280 -22.43 19.72 5.87
C GLU A 280 -23.06 19.92 7.25
N THR A 281 -22.55 19.24 8.27
CA THR A 281 -23.01 19.39 9.67
C THR A 281 -22.88 20.83 10.17
N ARG A 282 -21.80 21.53 9.79
CA ARG A 282 -21.53 22.92 10.23
C ARG A 282 -22.52 23.91 9.60
N ILE A 283 -22.89 23.72 8.35
CA ILE A 283 -23.75 24.66 7.60
C ILE A 283 -25.24 24.31 7.69
N ALA A 284 -25.60 23.07 8.03
CA ALA A 284 -26.97 22.62 8.21
C ALA A 284 -27.82 23.55 9.11
N PRO A 285 -27.39 23.95 10.32
CA PRO A 285 -28.20 24.81 11.18
C PRO A 285 -28.21 26.30 10.77
N ILE A 286 -27.39 26.71 9.80
CA ILE A 286 -27.21 28.12 9.46
C ILE A 286 -28.38 28.60 8.57
N PRO A 287 -29.08 29.70 8.90
CA PRO A 287 -30.17 30.23 8.08
C PRO A 287 -29.72 30.57 6.65
N LEU A 288 -30.51 30.18 5.65
CA LEU A 288 -30.20 30.44 4.25
C LEU A 288 -30.91 31.71 3.77
N GLU A 289 -30.13 32.78 3.58
CA GLU A 289 -30.62 34.04 3.02
C GLU A 289 -30.35 34.11 1.51
N GLN A 290 -31.27 34.71 0.76
CA GLN A 290 -31.15 34.91 -0.70
C GLN A 290 -30.34 36.16 -1.09
N ASP A 291 -29.92 36.95 -0.09
CA ASP A 291 -29.11 38.14 -0.30
C ASP A 291 -27.67 37.95 0.21
N ARG A 292 -26.72 38.62 -0.46
CA ARG A 292 -25.29 38.53 -0.12
C ARG A 292 -24.95 39.05 1.29
N GLY A 293 -25.87 39.70 1.99
CA GLY A 293 -25.73 40.04 3.41
C GLY A 293 -25.58 38.81 4.31
N GLY A 294 -26.13 37.65 3.89
CA GLY A 294 -25.98 36.37 4.60
C GLY A 294 -24.53 35.94 4.76
N LEU A 295 -23.67 36.17 3.75
CA LEU A 295 -22.23 35.90 3.85
C LEU A 295 -21.55 36.66 5.00
N LYS A 296 -22.05 37.86 5.32
CA LYS A 296 -21.53 38.66 6.43
C LYS A 296 -22.06 38.16 7.76
N ARG A 297 -23.39 37.97 7.88
CA ARG A 297 -24.07 37.61 9.13
C ARG A 297 -23.79 36.18 9.57
N HIS A 298 -23.87 35.26 8.60
CA HIS A 298 -23.98 33.83 8.83
C HIS A 298 -22.87 33.03 8.15
N GLY A 299 -22.16 33.63 7.19
CA GLY A 299 -21.08 32.97 6.45
C GLY A 299 -21.56 32.18 5.24
N ILE A 300 -22.86 32.13 4.97
CA ILE A 300 -23.44 31.52 3.75
C ILE A 300 -24.55 32.40 3.15
N CYS A 301 -24.80 32.27 1.85
CA CYS A 301 -26.02 32.79 1.19
C CYS A 301 -26.33 32.02 -0.10
N LEU A 302 -27.60 31.98 -0.50
CA LEU A 302 -28.01 31.43 -1.80
C LEU A 302 -28.09 32.56 -2.84
N GLU A 303 -27.36 32.45 -3.94
CA GLU A 303 -27.49 33.39 -5.05
C GLU A 303 -28.73 33.07 -5.92
N PRO A 304 -29.31 34.07 -6.62
CA PRO A 304 -30.48 33.86 -7.49
C PRO A 304 -30.28 32.86 -8.63
N ASN A 305 -29.03 32.55 -8.97
CA ASN A 305 -28.66 31.54 -9.96
C ASN A 305 -28.61 30.10 -9.38
N GLY A 306 -29.00 29.92 -8.11
CA GLY A 306 -29.02 28.63 -7.43
C GLY A 306 -27.68 28.20 -6.82
N ILE A 307 -26.67 29.08 -6.77
CA ILE A 307 -25.36 28.74 -6.18
C ILE A 307 -25.35 29.09 -4.69
N LEU A 308 -25.02 28.12 -3.84
CA LEU A 308 -24.76 28.37 -2.42
C LEU A 308 -23.34 28.92 -2.26
N LEU A 309 -23.20 30.13 -1.75
CA LEU A 309 -21.91 30.69 -1.39
C LEU A 309 -21.59 30.35 0.06
N ILE A 310 -20.40 29.80 0.31
CA ILE A 310 -19.86 29.52 1.65
C ILE A 310 -18.56 30.29 1.84
N ARG A 311 -18.44 31.01 2.96
CA ARG A 311 -17.25 31.81 3.27
C ARG A 311 -16.01 30.93 3.46
N SER A 312 -14.87 31.40 3.00
CA SER A 312 -13.63 30.61 2.98
C SER A 312 -13.07 30.33 4.37
N ASP A 313 -13.26 31.21 5.33
CA ASP A 313 -12.86 30.99 6.73
C ASP A 313 -13.65 29.82 7.36
N LEU A 314 -14.95 29.71 7.10
CA LEU A 314 -15.77 28.60 7.59
C LEU A 314 -15.27 27.25 7.06
N ILE A 315 -14.92 27.20 5.77
CA ILE A 315 -14.32 26.00 5.16
C ILE A 315 -12.94 25.72 5.77
N GLN A 316 -12.11 26.75 5.95
CA GLN A 316 -10.78 26.61 6.55
C GLN A 316 -10.83 26.11 8.00
N ASP A 317 -11.78 26.60 8.80
CA ASP A 317 -12.01 26.14 10.17
C ASP A 317 -12.36 24.65 10.20
N VAL A 318 -13.27 24.20 9.31
CA VAL A 318 -13.63 22.78 9.18
C VAL A 318 -12.44 21.93 8.74
N MET A 319 -11.58 22.44 7.85
CA MET A 319 -10.36 21.74 7.45
C MET A 319 -9.40 21.56 8.63
N VAL A 320 -9.16 22.62 9.42
CA VAL A 320 -8.30 22.56 10.61
C VAL A 320 -8.85 21.58 11.65
N GLU A 321 -10.16 21.64 11.94
CA GLU A 321 -10.82 20.70 12.87
C GLU A 321 -10.75 19.24 12.39
N SER A 322 -10.55 19.02 11.09
CA SER A 322 -10.37 17.69 10.49
C SER A 322 -8.92 17.24 10.42
N GLY A 323 -8.00 18.01 11.02
CA GLY A 323 -6.56 17.74 11.00
C GLY A 323 -5.91 18.00 9.64
N GLN A 324 -6.60 18.70 8.74
CA GLN A 324 -6.14 19.01 7.39
C GLN A 324 -5.49 20.39 7.34
N ASN A 325 -4.58 20.58 6.38
CA ASN A 325 -4.00 21.90 6.13
C ASN A 325 -5.03 22.80 5.42
N PRO A 326 -5.46 23.95 6.01
CA PRO A 326 -6.46 24.84 5.41
C PRO A 326 -6.04 25.50 4.09
N ASN A 327 -4.75 25.43 3.75
CA ASN A 327 -4.22 25.92 2.48
C ASN A 327 -4.01 24.81 1.44
N ASP A 328 -4.37 23.57 1.76
CA ASP A 328 -4.30 22.46 0.81
C ASP A 328 -5.42 22.57 -0.23
N GLY A 329 -5.05 22.82 -1.48
CA GLY A 329 -5.98 22.88 -2.61
C GLY A 329 -6.63 21.54 -2.98
N SER A 330 -6.22 20.42 -2.36
CA SER A 330 -6.74 19.09 -2.65
C SER A 330 -8.20 18.91 -2.22
N PHE A 331 -8.65 19.58 -1.17
CA PHE A 331 -10.07 19.59 -0.81
C PHE A 331 -10.93 20.25 -1.90
N ALA A 332 -10.48 21.38 -2.46
CA ALA A 332 -11.17 22.01 -3.58
C ALA A 332 -11.22 21.10 -4.82
N ARG A 333 -10.13 20.37 -5.11
CA ARG A 333 -10.11 19.37 -6.20
C ARG A 333 -11.09 18.22 -5.94
N TYR A 334 -11.15 17.74 -4.70
CA TYR A 334 -12.10 16.72 -4.27
C TYR A 334 -13.55 17.18 -4.48
N LEU A 335 -13.92 18.36 -3.98
CA LEU A 335 -15.27 18.91 -4.16
C LEU A 335 -15.63 19.12 -5.65
N LYS A 336 -14.67 19.53 -6.50
CA LYS A 336 -14.89 19.60 -7.96
C LYS A 336 -15.15 18.22 -8.57
N LYS A 337 -14.37 17.21 -8.18
CA LYS A 337 -14.53 15.83 -8.66
C LYS A 337 -15.91 15.28 -8.31
N MET A 338 -16.43 15.62 -7.12
CA MET A 338 -17.76 15.23 -6.65
C MET A 338 -18.90 16.08 -7.24
N GLY A 339 -18.61 17.09 -8.08
CA GLY A 339 -19.63 18.00 -8.62
C GLY A 339 -20.19 19.01 -7.60
N ILE A 340 -19.64 19.07 -6.39
CA ILE A 340 -20.10 19.94 -5.31
C ILE A 340 -19.58 21.36 -5.51
N LEU A 341 -18.31 21.54 -5.89
CA LEU A 341 -17.73 22.87 -6.11
C LEU A 341 -18.01 23.38 -7.53
N LEU A 342 -18.88 24.39 -7.64
CA LEU A 342 -19.29 25.02 -8.91
C LEU A 342 -18.42 26.24 -9.25
N VAL A 343 -17.98 26.98 -8.24
CA VAL A 343 -17.19 28.21 -8.39
C VAL A 343 -16.03 28.22 -7.41
N ASP A 344 -14.82 28.34 -7.94
CA ASP A 344 -13.59 28.48 -7.15
C ASP A 344 -13.65 29.65 -6.18
N SER A 345 -12.86 29.54 -5.10
CA SER A 345 -12.70 30.58 -4.09
C SER A 345 -12.33 31.93 -4.71
N LYS A 346 -13.24 32.93 -4.61
CA LYS A 346 -13.01 34.29 -5.11
C LYS A 346 -13.59 35.34 -4.19
N LEU A 347 -13.25 36.60 -4.46
CA LEU A 347 -13.72 37.75 -3.70
C LEU A 347 -15.11 38.18 -4.18
N TYR A 348 -16.03 38.34 -3.24
CA TYR A 348 -17.39 38.84 -3.43
C TYR A 348 -17.54 40.19 -2.73
N ARG A 349 -18.14 41.16 -3.45
CA ARG A 349 -18.54 42.44 -2.86
C ARG A 349 -19.93 42.31 -2.25
N ILE A 350 -20.05 42.69 -0.99
CA ILE A 350 -21.32 42.71 -0.25
C ILE A 350 -21.77 44.17 -0.13
N PRO A 351 -23.02 44.51 -0.50
CA PRO A 351 -23.56 45.84 -0.29
C PRO A 351 -23.40 46.31 1.17
N GLY A 352 -22.90 47.53 1.38
CA GLY A 352 -22.70 48.09 2.72
C GLY A 352 -21.49 47.54 3.50
N VAL A 353 -20.64 46.71 2.89
CA VAL A 353 -19.39 46.19 3.50
C VAL A 353 -18.18 46.71 2.73
N LYS A 354 -17.23 47.33 3.43
CA LYS A 354 -16.01 47.90 2.82
C LYS A 354 -15.05 46.83 2.32
N THR A 355 -14.92 45.73 3.06
CA THR A 355 -13.98 44.65 2.74
C THR A 355 -14.69 43.54 1.97
N PRO A 356 -14.20 43.12 0.79
CA PRO A 356 -14.77 41.99 0.08
C PRO A 356 -14.55 40.69 0.87
N VAL A 357 -15.52 39.78 0.78
CA VAL A 357 -15.48 38.49 1.45
C VAL A 357 -15.06 37.41 0.46
N ARG A 358 -14.15 36.52 0.87
CA ARG A 358 -13.76 35.38 0.04
C ARG A 358 -14.71 34.21 0.29
N ALA A 359 -15.31 33.67 -0.76
CA ALA A 359 -16.29 32.58 -0.69
C ALA A 359 -16.12 31.60 -1.85
N TRP A 360 -16.60 30.39 -1.63
CA TRP A 360 -16.65 29.28 -2.59
C TRP A 360 -18.11 29.13 -3.01
N GLY A 361 -18.37 28.86 -4.28
CA GLY A 361 -19.72 28.58 -4.76
C GLY A 361 -19.92 27.08 -4.93
N VAL A 362 -20.85 26.50 -4.19
CA VAL A 362 -21.15 25.06 -4.18
C VAL A 362 -22.60 24.79 -4.58
N THR A 363 -22.91 23.54 -4.88
CA THR A 363 -24.31 23.08 -5.03
C THR A 363 -25.07 23.30 -3.71
N PRO A 364 -26.34 23.76 -3.75
CA PRO A 364 -27.14 23.91 -2.54
C PRO A 364 -27.43 22.57 -1.83
N ASP A 365 -27.40 21.44 -2.55
CA ASP A 365 -27.65 20.08 -2.03
C ASP A 365 -26.72 19.68 -0.87
N ILE A 366 -25.56 20.35 -0.73
CA ILE A 366 -24.67 20.18 0.43
C ILE A 366 -25.32 20.54 1.77
N LYS A 367 -26.47 21.24 1.73
CA LYS A 367 -27.27 21.57 2.91
C LYS A 367 -28.42 20.58 3.12
N ASP A 368 -28.80 19.81 2.11
CA ASP A 368 -29.93 18.90 2.21
C ASP A 368 -29.51 17.67 3.01
N ASP A 369 -30.25 17.40 4.09
CA ASP A 369 -30.09 16.18 4.86
C ASP A 369 -30.36 14.97 3.95
N LEU A 370 -29.61 13.89 4.15
CA LEU A 370 -29.94 12.52 3.73
C LEU A 370 -31.22 11.99 4.42
N THR A 371 -32.22 12.84 4.65
CA THR A 371 -33.51 12.54 5.26
C THR A 371 -34.66 12.98 4.35
N ASP A 372 -34.58 12.69 3.06
CA ASP A 372 -35.75 12.73 2.16
C ASP A 372 -36.54 11.41 2.30
N GLY A 373 -36.92 11.10 3.54
CA GLY A 373 -37.59 9.85 3.94
C GLY A 373 -38.65 10.03 5.01
N LEU A 374 -39.10 11.26 5.27
CA LEU A 374 -40.23 11.56 6.16
C LEU A 374 -41.07 12.72 5.62
N GLU A 375 -41.51 12.63 4.36
CA GLU A 375 -42.71 13.34 3.92
C GLU A 375 -43.73 12.32 3.41
N GLY A 376 -44.62 11.93 4.32
CA GLY A 376 -45.78 11.09 4.07
C GLY A 376 -46.91 11.52 4.98
N SER A 377 -47.58 12.60 4.60
CA SER A 377 -48.75 13.20 5.23
C SER A 377 -49.83 12.17 5.61
N LEU A 378 -50.27 12.19 6.87
CA LEU A 378 -51.65 11.92 7.26
C LEU A 378 -52.03 12.83 8.44
N SER A 379 -52.24 14.11 8.13
CA SER A 379 -53.16 14.95 8.88
C SER A 379 -54.54 14.79 8.24
N GLU A 380 -55.34 13.83 8.72
CA GLU A 380 -56.78 13.87 8.55
C GLU A 380 -57.34 14.90 9.54
N ASP A 381 -57.81 16.03 9.03
CA ASP A 381 -58.59 16.98 9.80
C ASP A 381 -59.99 16.39 10.13
N PRO A 382 -60.58 16.74 11.28
CA PRO A 382 -61.85 16.21 11.73
C PRO A 382 -63.01 16.96 11.05
N VAL A 383 -63.93 16.24 10.44
CA VAL A 383 -65.27 16.77 10.11
C VAL A 383 -66.25 16.23 11.13
N GLY A 384 -66.77 17.11 11.98
CA GLY A 384 -67.98 16.89 12.76
C GLY A 384 -69.19 17.48 12.03
N ASP A 385 -70.19 16.66 11.74
CA ASP A 385 -71.53 16.65 12.34
C ASP A 385 -72.34 15.44 11.82
#